data_AF-A0A7S0XBE5-F1
#
_entry.id   AF-A0A7S0XBE5-F1
#
_cell.length_a   1.000
_cell.length_b   1.000
_cell.length_c   1.000
_cell.angle_alpha   90.00
_cell.angle_beta   90.00
_cell.angle_gamma   90.00
#
_symmetry.space_group_name_H-M   'P 1'
#
loop_
_entity.id
_entity.type
_entity.pdbx_description
1 polymer ?
#
loop_
_entity_poly.entity_id
_entity_poly.type
_entity_poly.pdbx_seq_one_letter_code
_entity_poly.pdbx_strand_id
1 'polypeptide(L)'
;GQGMNAAFEDALVLYELYKQALIETNSLDFNNLAKLLSDVRSPATNSLADLCVEHYSDMASNTTSNLYLLRRKVEGLISNWTSSYFMPLYTMIAFTRIPYHEAVNKAKKQEKIIYHSLSVLSLTLGVSLLA
;
A
#
# COMPACT_ATOMS: atom_id res chain seq x y z
N GLY A 1 6.93 -1.79 10.97
CA GLY A 1 8.41 -1.83 10.94
C GLY A 1 8.96 -1.47 9.58
N GLN A 2 8.57 -0.32 9.03
CA GLN A 2 9.03 0.14 7.71
C GLN A 2 9.82 1.45 7.78
N GLY A 3 9.99 2.05 8.97
CA GLY A 3 10.68 3.34 9.11
C GLY A 3 12.11 3.33 8.58
N MET A 4 12.90 2.30 8.91
CA MET A 4 14.26 2.15 8.38
C MET A 4 14.27 1.96 6.85
N ASN A 5 13.39 1.11 6.32
CA ASN A 5 13.32 0.85 4.88
C ASN A 5 12.91 2.12 4.11
N ALA A 6 11.93 2.87 4.62
CA ALA A 6 11.50 4.13 4.05
C ALA A 6 12.63 5.18 4.04
N ALA A 7 13.39 5.27 5.13
CA ALA A 7 14.55 6.17 5.19
C ALA A 7 15.66 5.77 4.20
N PHE A 8 15.91 4.48 3.99
CA PHE A 8 16.83 4.02 2.96
C PHE A 8 16.32 4.30 1.54
N GLU A 9 15.01 4.20 1.32
CA GLU A 9 14.40 4.60 0.06
C GLU A 9 14.49 6.12 -0.18
N ASP A 10 14.34 6.94 0.87
CA ASP A 10 14.55 8.40 0.78
C ASP A 10 15.99 8.73 0.37
N ALA A 11 16.98 8.05 0.96
CA ALA A 11 18.38 8.22 0.62
C ALA A 11 18.68 7.81 -0.84
N LEU A 12 18.06 6.74 -1.32
CA LEU A 12 18.18 6.29 -2.72
C LEU A 12 17.59 7.33 -3.68
N VAL A 13 16.36 7.80 -3.43
CA VAL A 13 15.70 8.77 -4.30
C VAL A 13 16.44 10.11 -4.30
N LEU A 14 16.93 10.57 -3.16
CA LEU A 14 17.78 11.76 -3.08
C LEU A 14 19.04 11.60 -3.95
N TYR A 15 19.70 10.46 -3.89
CA TYR A 15 20.89 10.19 -4.70
C TYR A 15 20.58 10.18 -6.21
N GLU A 16 19.46 9.59 -6.62
CA GLU A 16 19.02 9.57 -8.02
C GLU A 16 18.72 10.99 -8.54
N LEU A 17 17.98 11.79 -7.76
CA LEU A 17 17.69 13.19 -8.10
C LEU A 17 18.96 14.05 -8.17
N TYR A 18 19.88 13.85 -7.22
CA TYR A 18 21.18 14.53 -7.20
C TYR A 18 21.99 14.22 -8.47
N LYS A 19 22.07 12.93 -8.85
CA LYS A 19 22.79 12.50 -10.04
C LYS A 19 22.16 13.08 -11.31
N GLN A 20 20.84 13.11 -11.39
CA GLN A 20 20.13 13.67 -12.53
C GLN A 20 20.38 15.18 -12.67
N ALA A 21 20.29 15.94 -11.57
CA ALA A 21 20.53 17.39 -11.58
C ALA A 21 21.95 17.75 -12.06
N LEU A 22 22.97 16.98 -11.63
CA LEU A 22 24.34 17.16 -12.10
C LEU A 22 24.50 16.93 -13.61
N ILE A 23 23.83 15.91 -14.16
CA ILE A 23 23.89 15.60 -15.59
C ILE A 23 23.23 16.70 -16.43
N GLU A 24 22.09 17.23 -15.98
CA GLU A 24 21.28 18.17 -16.76
C GLU A 24 21.81 19.60 -16.73
N THR A 25 22.29 20.06 -15.58
CA THR A 25 22.59 21.49 -15.36
C THR A 25 24.05 21.78 -15.06
N ASN A 26 24.88 20.74 -14.86
CA ASN A 26 26.27 20.85 -14.42
C ASN A 26 26.47 21.77 -13.19
N SER A 27 25.43 21.93 -12.39
CA SER A 27 25.38 22.74 -11.17
C SER A 27 24.40 22.12 -10.18
N LEU A 28 24.47 22.50 -8.91
CA LEU A 28 23.60 21.93 -7.88
C LEU A 28 22.82 23.02 -7.15
N ASP A 29 21.51 23.06 -7.39
CA ASP A 29 20.57 23.87 -6.60
C ASP A 29 19.93 22.97 -5.52
N PHE A 30 20.42 23.10 -4.29
CA PHE A 30 19.92 22.34 -3.15
C PHE A 30 18.47 22.65 -2.80
N ASN A 31 17.98 23.87 -3.06
CA ASN A 31 16.58 24.22 -2.77
C ASN A 31 15.65 23.50 -3.73
N ASN A 32 16.01 23.50 -5.02
CA ASN A 32 15.26 22.75 -6.02
C ASN A 32 15.31 21.24 -5.75
N LEU A 33 16.48 20.71 -5.39
CA LEU A 33 16.64 19.28 -5.05
C LEU A 33 15.78 18.88 -3.85
N ALA A 34 15.78 19.69 -2.77
CA ALA A 34 14.95 19.43 -1.59
C ALA A 34 13.46 19.48 -1.93
N LYS A 35 13.04 20.42 -2.78
CA LYS A 35 11.66 20.50 -3.26
C LYS A 35 11.26 19.25 -4.05
N LEU A 36 12.07 18.85 -5.03
CA LEU A 36 11.81 17.65 -5.84
C LEU A 36 11.74 16.39 -4.97
N LEU A 37 12.64 16.25 -4.00
CA LEU A 37 12.60 15.14 -3.06
C LEU A 37 11.28 15.13 -2.27
N SER A 38 10.86 16.28 -1.74
CA SER A 38 9.59 16.40 -1.02
C SER A 38 8.40 16.06 -1.91
N ASP A 39 8.34 16.60 -3.13
CA ASP A 39 7.24 16.35 -4.07
C ASP A 39 7.11 14.85 -4.40
N VAL A 40 8.24 14.14 -4.56
CA VAL A 40 8.27 12.70 -4.87
C VAL A 40 8.00 11.83 -3.63
N ARG A 41 8.57 12.17 -2.46
CA ARG A 41 8.58 11.29 -1.27
C ARG A 41 7.50 11.59 -0.26
N SER A 42 7.03 12.83 -0.13
CA SER A 42 5.99 13.21 0.84
C SER A 42 4.70 12.39 0.69
N PRO A 43 4.17 12.13 -0.53
CA PRO A 43 2.96 11.30 -0.65
C PRO A 43 3.16 9.87 -0.10
N ALA A 44 4.31 9.26 -0.40
CA ALA A 44 4.62 7.91 0.07
C ALA A 44 4.85 7.86 1.59
N THR A 45 5.65 8.77 2.13
CA THR A 45 5.99 8.81 3.56
C THR A 45 4.78 9.15 4.44
N ASN A 46 3.93 10.09 4.01
CA ASN A 46 2.67 10.40 4.70
C ASN A 46 1.73 9.19 4.70
N SER A 47 1.53 8.55 3.54
CA SER A 47 0.66 7.37 3.46
C SER A 47 1.19 6.20 4.29
N LEU A 48 2.51 6.05 4.43
CA LEU A 48 3.11 5.04 5.29
C LEU A 48 2.89 5.38 6.78
N ALA A 49 2.99 6.65 7.16
CA ALA A 49 2.75 7.10 8.52
C ALA A 49 1.29 6.82 8.94
N ASP A 50 0.33 7.19 8.09
CA ASP A 50 -1.10 6.91 8.30
C ASP A 50 -1.34 5.39 8.45
N LEU A 51 -0.77 4.59 7.55
CA LEU A 51 -0.87 3.13 7.61
C LEU A 51 -0.28 2.56 8.89
N CYS A 52 0.81 3.14 9.41
CA CYS A 52 1.41 2.69 10.68
C CYS A 52 0.50 3.01 11.87
N VAL A 53 -0.20 4.15 11.86
CA VAL A 53 -1.18 4.51 12.89
C VAL A 53 -2.38 3.56 12.85
N GLU A 54 -2.94 3.32 11.65
CA GLU A 54 -4.03 2.35 11.46
C GLU A 54 -3.63 0.96 11.94
N HIS A 55 -2.45 0.48 11.53
CA HIS A 55 -1.94 -0.83 11.94
C HIS A 55 -1.69 -0.92 13.45
N TYR A 56 -1.22 0.15 14.09
CA TYR A 56 -1.09 0.19 15.54
C TYR A 56 -2.46 0.06 16.22
N SER A 57 -3.46 0.83 15.77
CA SER A 57 -4.83 0.74 16.28
C SER A 57 -5.39 -0.67 16.13
N ASP A 58 -5.26 -1.27 14.94
CA ASP A 58 -5.73 -2.64 14.68
C ASP A 58 -5.04 -3.67 15.57
N MET A 59 -3.73 -3.53 15.80
CA MET A 59 -2.99 -4.44 16.66
C MET A 59 -3.33 -4.27 18.14
N ALA A 60 -3.59 -3.04 18.57
CA ALA A 60 -3.93 -2.72 19.95
C ALA A 60 -5.35 -3.17 20.33
N SER A 61 -6.32 -3.08 19.42
CA SER A 61 -7.74 -3.31 19.76
C SER A 61 -8.38 -4.55 19.12
N ASN A 62 -7.86 -5.07 18.00
CA ASN A 62 -8.61 -5.98 17.13
C ASN A 62 -7.90 -7.30 16.79
N THR A 63 -6.79 -7.66 17.44
CA THR A 63 -5.99 -8.86 17.14
C THR A 63 -6.73 -10.19 17.29
N THR A 64 -7.81 -10.23 18.07
CA THR A 64 -8.65 -11.42 18.31
C THR A 64 -10.02 -11.38 17.62
N SER A 65 -10.28 -10.35 16.80
CA SER A 65 -11.54 -10.25 16.06
C SER A 65 -11.67 -11.36 15.01
N ASN A 66 -12.72 -12.18 15.14
CA ASN A 66 -13.04 -13.23 14.17
C ASN A 66 -13.26 -12.66 12.75
N LEU A 67 -13.73 -11.42 12.64
CA LEU A 67 -13.94 -10.74 11.36
C LEU A 67 -12.61 -10.42 10.67
N TYR A 68 -11.62 -9.98 11.44
CA TYR A 68 -10.26 -9.68 10.95
C TYR A 68 -9.58 -10.95 10.44
N LEU A 69 -9.66 -12.06 11.19
CA LEU A 69 -9.11 -13.35 10.77
C LEU A 69 -9.80 -13.89 9.52
N LEU A 70 -11.12 -13.75 9.42
CA LEU A 70 -11.88 -14.15 8.24
C LEU A 70 -11.46 -13.34 7.01
N ARG A 71 -11.34 -12.01 7.14
CA ARG A 71 -10.86 -11.13 6.07
C ARG A 71 -9.48 -11.55 5.58
N ARG A 72 -8.51 -11.75 6.47
CA ARG A 72 -7.16 -12.20 6.08
C ARG A 72 -7.18 -13.57 5.39
N LYS A 73 -8.05 -14.49 5.81
CA LYS A 73 -8.20 -15.80 5.17
C LYS A 73 -8.75 -15.66 3.75
N VAL A 74 -9.77 -14.83 3.54
CA VAL A 74 -10.34 -14.54 2.22
C VAL A 74 -9.29 -13.88 1.31
N GLU A 75 -8.57 -12.87 1.80
CA GLU A 75 -7.49 -12.22 1.04
C GLU A 75 -6.39 -13.21 0.65
N GLY A 76 -6.00 -14.11 1.54
CA GLY A 76 -5.03 -15.17 1.26
C GLY A 76 -5.50 -16.15 0.18
N LEU A 77 -6.77 -16.58 0.24
CA LEU A 77 -7.35 -17.47 -0.77
C LEU A 77 -7.42 -16.80 -2.14
N ILE A 78 -7.85 -15.54 -2.20
CA ILE A 78 -7.92 -14.75 -3.45
C ILE A 78 -6.53 -14.54 -4.04
N SER A 79 -5.55 -14.19 -3.20
CA SER A 79 -4.16 -14.03 -3.62
C SER A 79 -3.57 -15.32 -4.19
N ASN A 80 -3.89 -16.48 -3.60
CA ASN A 80 -3.41 -17.76 -4.12
C ASN A 80 -4.02 -18.12 -5.48
N TRP A 81 -5.30 -17.76 -5.69
CA TRP A 81 -6.01 -18.06 -6.93
C TRP A 81 -5.68 -17.07 -8.06
N THR A 82 -5.39 -15.81 -7.73
CA THR A 82 -5.20 -14.72 -8.70
C THR A 82 -3.96 -13.88 -8.41
N SER A 83 -2.84 -14.52 -8.07
CA SER A 83 -1.58 -13.83 -7.70
C SER A 83 -1.12 -12.79 -8.74
N SER A 84 -1.42 -13.03 -10.03
CA SER A 84 -1.12 -12.10 -11.13
C SER A 84 -1.92 -10.78 -11.08
N TYR A 85 -3.09 -10.77 -10.47
CA TYR A 85 -4.05 -9.64 -10.47
C TYR A 85 -4.30 -9.06 -9.08
N PHE A 86 -4.17 -9.88 -8.02
CA PHE A 86 -4.41 -9.50 -6.64
C PHE A 86 -3.12 -9.67 -5.82
N MET A 87 -2.52 -8.54 -5.43
CA MET A 87 -1.33 -8.53 -4.57
C MET A 87 -1.71 -7.99 -3.18
N PRO A 88 -1.53 -8.76 -2.09
CA PRO A 88 -1.81 -8.28 -0.74
C PRO A 88 -0.99 -7.05 -0.39
N LEU A 89 -1.56 -6.11 0.39
CA LEU A 89 -0.89 -4.88 0.79
C LEU A 89 0.49 -5.12 1.43
N TYR A 90 0.56 -6.13 2.32
CA TYR A 90 1.83 -6.53 2.93
C TYR A 90 2.89 -6.89 1.90
N THR A 91 2.52 -7.66 0.87
CA THR A 91 3.45 -8.05 -0.20
C THR A 91 3.94 -6.83 -0.98
N MET A 92 3.05 -5.89 -1.30
CA MET A 92 3.42 -4.65 -1.99
C MET A 92 4.44 -3.85 -1.18
N ILE A 93 4.21 -3.71 0.12
CA ILE A 93 5.05 -2.90 1.01
C ILE A 93 6.38 -3.58 1.33
N ALA A 94 6.38 -4.89 1.56
CA ALA A 94 7.55 -5.60 2.06
C ALA A 94 8.48 -6.14 0.97
N PHE A 95 7.94 -6.44 -0.22
CA PHE A 95 8.69 -7.18 -1.25
C PHE A 95 8.72 -6.49 -2.61
N THR A 96 8.21 -5.26 -2.71
CA THR A 96 8.28 -4.47 -3.95
C THR A 96 8.78 -3.05 -3.66
N ARG A 97 9.00 -2.27 -4.72
CA ARG A 97 9.28 -0.83 -4.65
C ARG A 97 8.11 0.02 -5.14
N ILE A 98 6.88 -0.51 -5.08
CA ILE A 98 5.69 0.29 -5.39
C ILE A 98 5.60 1.40 -4.33
N PRO A 99 5.44 2.68 -4.73
CA PRO A 99 5.30 3.77 -3.78
C PRO A 99 4.18 3.50 -2.77
N TYR A 100 4.42 3.76 -1.48
CA TYR A 100 3.47 3.37 -0.42
C TYR A 100 2.04 3.89 -0.65
N HIS A 101 1.89 5.12 -1.14
CA HIS A 101 0.58 5.70 -1.46
C HIS A 101 -0.14 4.98 -2.60
N GLU A 102 0.59 4.50 -3.61
CA GLU A 102 0.04 3.68 -4.68
C GLU A 102 -0.36 2.30 -4.18
N ALA A 103 0.48 1.66 -3.37
CA ALA A 103 0.18 0.37 -2.76
C ALA A 103 -1.10 0.46 -1.91
N VAL A 104 -1.25 1.50 -1.10
CA VAL A 104 -2.46 1.75 -0.29
C VAL A 104 -3.68 1.99 -1.19
N ASN A 105 -3.57 2.81 -2.23
CA ASN A 105 -4.68 3.05 -3.15
C ASN A 105 -5.10 1.77 -3.89
N LYS A 106 -4.13 0.96 -4.32
CA LYS A 106 -4.37 -0.32 -4.98
C LYS A 106 -5.06 -1.31 -4.03
N ALA A 107 -4.62 -1.39 -2.78
CA ALA A 107 -5.26 -2.21 -1.75
C ALA A 107 -6.70 -1.77 -1.48
N LYS A 108 -6.98 -0.46 -1.39
CA LYS A 108 -8.35 0.07 -1.23
C LYS A 108 -9.26 -0.30 -2.40
N LYS A 109 -8.75 -0.24 -3.64
CA LYS A 109 -9.49 -0.68 -4.83
C LYS A 109 -9.77 -2.19 -4.79
N GLN A 110 -8.77 -2.99 -4.46
CA GLN A 110 -8.88 -4.44 -4.28
C GLN A 110 -9.94 -4.81 -3.23
N GLU A 111 -9.94 -4.12 -2.09
CA GLU A 111 -10.93 -4.29 -1.02
C GLU A 111 -12.35 -3.97 -1.49
N LYS A 112 -12.53 -2.86 -2.21
CA LYS A 112 -13.84 -2.49 -2.78
C LYS A 112 -14.38 -3.56 -3.75
N ILE A 113 -13.51 -4.13 -4.59
CA ILE A 113 -13.89 -5.21 -5.50
C ILE A 113 -14.32 -6.45 -4.72
N ILE A 114 -13.58 -6.84 -3.67
CA ILE A 114 -13.93 -7.99 -2.83
C ILE A 114 -15.30 -7.77 -2.17
N TYR A 115 -15.53 -6.62 -1.54
CA TYR A 115 -16.81 -6.32 -0.90
C TYR A 115 -17.97 -6.33 -1.88
N HIS A 116 -17.80 -5.74 -3.06
CA HIS A 116 -18.84 -5.75 -4.08
C HIS A 116 -19.14 -7.18 -4.53
N SER A 117 -18.12 -7.99 -4.84
CA SER A 117 -18.28 -9.39 -5.25
C SER A 117 -18.97 -10.24 -4.19
N LEU A 118 -18.59 -10.08 -2.91
CA LEU A 118 -19.24 -10.77 -1.79
C LEU A 118 -20.71 -10.35 -1.62
N SER A 119 -21.01 -9.06 -1.77
CA SER A 119 -22.38 -8.55 -1.67
C SER A 119 -23.29 -9.13 -2.76
N VAL A 120 -22.81 -9.16 -4.02
CA VAL A 120 -23.53 -9.74 -5.15
C VAL A 120 -23.75 -11.24 -4.94
N LEU A 121 -22.71 -11.96 -4.50
CA LEU A 121 -22.81 -13.40 -4.22
C LEU A 121 -23.81 -13.71 -3.10
N SER A 122 -23.85 -12.89 -2.05
CA SER A 122 -24.82 -13.07 -0.96
C SER A 122 -26.26 -12.82 -1.40
N LEU A 123 -26.48 -11.83 -2.28
CA LEU A 123 -27.80 -11.54 -2.85
C LEU A 123 -28.28 -12.67 -3.75
N THR A 124 -27.41 -13.19 -4.63
CA THR A 124 -27.80 -14.29 -5.53
C THR A 124 -28.12 -15.57 -4.77
N LEU A 125 -27.30 -15.93 -3.78
CA LEU A 125 -27.57 -17.08 -2.90
C LEU A 125 -28.87 -16.92 -2.12
N GLY A 126 -29.14 -15.73 -1.58
CA GLY A 126 -30.38 -15.42 -0.87
C GLY A 126 -31.62 -15.56 -1.76
N VAL A 127 -31.55 -15.09 -3.01
CA VAL A 127 -32.65 -15.26 -3.98
C VAL A 127 -32.87 -16.73 -4.33
N SER A 128 -31.80 -17.50 -4.54
CA SER A 128 -31.91 -18.93 -4.86
C SER A 128 -32.42 -19.81 -3.70
N LEU A 129 -32.29 -19.36 -2.45
CA LEU A 129 -32.85 -20.05 -1.28
C LEU A 129 -34.33 -19.72 -1.03
N LEU A 130 -34.82 -18.63 -1.65
CA LEU A 130 -36.22 -18.18 -1.56
C LEU A 130 -37.07 -18.65 -2.76
N ALA A 131 -36.45 -19.18 -3.81
CA ALA A 131 -37.09 -19.76 -5.00
C ALA A 131 -37.22 -21.28 -4.88
#